data_AF-A0A257KH12-F1
#
_entry.id   AF-A0A257KH12-F1
#
_cell.length_a   1.000
_cell.length_b   1.000
_cell.length_c   1.000
_cell.angle_alpha   90.00
_cell.angle_beta   90.00
_cell.angle_gamma   90.00
#
_symmetry.space_group_name_H-M   'P 1'
#
loop_
_entity.id
_entity.type
_entity.pdbx_description
1 polymer ?
#
loop_
_entity_poly.entity_id
_entity_poly.type
_entity_poly.pdbx_seq_one_letter_code
_entity_poly.pdbx_strand_id
1 'polypeptide(L)'
;MEELGAAFTERHREIEAYLELLENIEKEAQSGPPRLGEAGALITTQQQRILYSGVFLQLYNLVEATIVKCLDGVTDAALKQGSWKPGDLTIELRKEWVRVLARTHVDLNYEHRLESALILCDHLVSALPVPGFEVEKGGGGNWDDQAIEQIAKRLGFALQVRPEVYSAVKRKFRDDLGCLQLVKKFRNQLAHGSISFAECGENVTVSELRDMTNRTVAYLSDVVQTFRAFIADHGYVIEARRPQAVTA
;
A
#
# COMPACT_ATOMS: atom_id res chain seq x y z
N MET A 1 -1.95 -3.75 -15.46
CA MET A 1 -0.58 -3.18 -15.38
C MET A 1 -0.58 -1.66 -15.57
N GLU A 2 -1.21 -1.14 -16.63
CA GLU A 2 -1.45 0.32 -16.79
C GLU A 2 -2.32 0.89 -15.66
N GLU A 3 -3.39 0.19 -15.27
CA GLU A 3 -4.31 0.61 -14.20
C GLU A 3 -3.65 0.77 -12.82
N LEU A 4 -2.57 0.03 -12.55
CA LEU A 4 -1.81 0.10 -11.31
C LEU A 4 -1.11 1.46 -11.18
N GLY A 5 -0.45 1.90 -12.26
CA GLY A 5 0.28 3.17 -12.28
C GLY A 5 -0.64 4.38 -12.39
N ALA A 6 -1.76 4.24 -13.10
CA ALA A 6 -2.75 5.30 -13.25
C ALA A 6 -3.34 5.72 -11.90
N ALA A 7 -3.82 4.76 -11.09
CA ALA A 7 -4.44 5.06 -9.80
C ALA A 7 -3.46 5.54 -8.71
N PHE A 8 -2.19 5.15 -8.80
CA PHE A 8 -1.12 5.73 -7.99
C PHE A 8 -0.88 7.19 -8.38
N THR A 9 -0.78 7.46 -9.68
CA THR A 9 -0.52 8.81 -10.22
C THR A 9 -1.67 9.76 -9.93
N GLU A 10 -2.92 9.30 -10.03
CA GLU A 10 -4.11 10.08 -9.73
C GLU A 10 -4.12 10.55 -8.27
N ARG A 11 -3.99 9.63 -7.31
CA ARG A 11 -3.91 9.97 -5.87
C ARG A 11 -2.71 10.84 -5.53
N HIS A 12 -1.57 10.60 -6.17
CA HIS A 12 -0.40 11.46 -5.98
C HIS A 12 -0.69 12.90 -6.44
N ARG A 13 -1.38 13.10 -7.58
CA ARG A 13 -1.79 14.43 -8.05
C ARG A 13 -2.75 15.12 -7.09
N GLU A 14 -3.67 14.39 -6.47
CA GLU A 14 -4.56 14.95 -5.44
C GLU A 14 -3.77 15.49 -4.23
N ILE A 15 -2.78 14.71 -3.76
CA ILE A 15 -1.90 15.13 -2.66
C ILE A 15 -1.08 16.35 -3.05
N GLU A 16 -0.54 16.38 -4.28
CA GLU A 16 0.24 17.52 -4.78
C GLU A 16 -0.60 18.79 -4.85
N ALA A 17 -1.83 18.72 -5.37
CA ALA A 17 -2.75 19.85 -5.41
C ALA A 17 -3.12 20.32 -3.99
N TYR A 18 -3.25 19.39 -3.04
CA TYR A 18 -3.53 19.75 -1.65
C TYR A 18 -2.32 20.41 -0.99
N LEU A 19 -1.11 19.91 -1.19
CA LEU A 19 0.11 20.53 -0.66
C LEU A 19 0.35 21.91 -1.25
N GLU A 20 0.09 22.13 -2.54
CA GLU A 20 0.17 23.47 -3.16
C GLU A 20 -0.78 24.47 -2.46
N LEU A 21 -2.00 24.05 -2.12
CA LEU A 21 -2.90 24.87 -1.31
C LEU A 21 -2.30 25.19 0.06
N LEU A 22 -1.72 24.21 0.75
CA LEU A 22 -1.13 24.42 2.08
C LEU A 22 0.08 25.35 2.04
N GLU A 23 0.94 25.23 1.02
CA GLU A 23 2.11 26.09 0.83
C GLU A 23 1.69 27.55 0.60
N ASN A 24 0.64 27.77 -0.19
CA ASN A 24 0.09 29.11 -0.39
C ASN A 24 -0.47 29.70 0.92
N ILE A 25 -1.16 28.90 1.74
CA ILE A 25 -1.65 29.33 3.05
C ILE A 25 -0.48 29.66 4.00
N GLU A 26 0.55 28.83 4.06
CA GLU A 26 1.73 29.04 4.91
C GLU A 26 2.52 30.29 4.47
N LYS A 27 2.62 30.54 3.16
CA LYS A 27 3.25 31.74 2.61
C LYS A 27 2.51 33.02 3.00
N GLU A 28 1.19 33.04 2.88
CA GLU A 28 0.38 34.17 3.32
C GLU A 28 0.50 34.39 4.83
N ALA A 29 0.58 33.31 5.62
CA ALA A 29 0.78 33.37 7.07
C ALA A 29 2.04 34.14 7.50
N GLN A 30 3.07 34.22 6.63
CA GLN A 30 4.32 34.95 6.91
C GLN A 30 4.11 36.47 6.91
N SER A 31 3.10 36.98 6.19
CA SER A 31 2.81 38.42 6.08
C SER A 31 1.67 38.87 7.00
N GLY A 32 1.09 37.94 7.76
CA GLY A 32 -0.05 38.16 8.65
C GLY A 32 -1.02 36.99 8.59
N PRO A 33 -2.11 36.99 9.39
CA PRO A 33 -3.09 35.89 9.36
C PRO A 33 -3.69 35.72 7.94
N PRO A 34 -3.61 34.52 7.33
CA PRO A 34 -4.11 34.30 5.97
C PRO A 34 -5.61 34.60 5.87
N ARG A 35 -6.06 35.04 4.69
CA ARG A 35 -7.46 35.45 4.44
C ARG A 35 -8.02 34.87 3.16
N LEU A 36 -9.32 34.62 3.16
CA LEU A 36 -10.07 34.24 1.96
C LEU A 36 -10.48 35.48 1.15
N GLY A 37 -9.52 36.10 0.45
CA GLY A 37 -9.70 37.37 -0.27
C GLY A 37 -9.52 38.60 0.62
N GLU A 38 -9.52 39.80 0.02
CA GLU A 38 -9.09 41.04 0.71
C GLU A 38 -9.92 41.37 1.98
N ALA A 39 -11.24 41.15 1.93
CA ALA A 39 -12.16 41.39 3.05
C ALA A 39 -12.70 40.08 3.66
N GLY A 40 -12.10 38.93 3.34
CA GLY A 40 -12.60 37.63 3.74
C GLY A 40 -12.28 37.23 5.17
N ALA A 41 -12.80 36.05 5.54
CA ALA A 41 -12.54 35.42 6.82
C ALA A 41 -11.05 35.08 6.99
N LEU A 42 -10.55 35.24 8.22
CA LEU A 42 -9.22 34.78 8.61
C LEU A 42 -9.18 33.25 8.66
N ILE A 43 -8.08 32.68 8.15
CA ILE A 43 -7.73 31.28 8.38
C ILE A 43 -6.94 31.19 9.68
N THR A 44 -7.62 30.77 10.73
CA THR A 44 -7.04 30.62 12.08
C THR A 44 -5.95 29.55 12.09
N THR A 45 -5.04 29.64 13.06
CA THR A 45 -4.01 28.61 13.27
C THR A 45 -4.61 27.22 13.51
N GLN A 46 -5.76 27.14 14.21
CA GLN A 46 -6.46 25.87 14.41
C GLN A 46 -6.93 25.28 13.07
N GLN A 47 -7.50 26.09 12.17
CA GLN A 47 -7.89 25.64 10.83
C GLN A 47 -6.68 25.19 10.01
N GLN A 48 -5.56 25.90 10.08
CA GLN A 48 -4.32 25.49 9.41
C GLN A 48 -3.85 24.11 9.89
N ARG A 49 -3.82 23.88 11.21
CA ARG A 49 -3.45 22.56 11.77
C ARG A 49 -4.40 21.45 11.34
N ILE A 50 -5.71 21.72 11.31
CA ILE A 50 -6.70 20.78 10.79
C ILE A 50 -6.40 20.45 9.32
N LEU A 51 -6.10 21.44 8.49
CA LEU A 51 -5.73 21.23 7.10
C LEU A 51 -4.45 20.38 6.98
N TYR A 52 -3.39 20.69 7.74
CA TYR A 52 -2.13 19.94 7.72
C TYR A 52 -2.33 18.45 8.04
N SER A 53 -3.16 18.16 9.04
CA SER A 53 -3.43 16.77 9.43
C SER A 53 -4.10 15.93 8.35
N GLY A 54 -4.80 16.57 7.39
CA GLY A 54 -5.41 15.91 6.24
C GLY A 54 -4.38 15.22 5.34
N VAL A 55 -3.13 15.71 5.29
CA VAL A 55 -2.06 15.10 4.47
C VAL A 55 -1.74 13.69 4.96
N PHE A 56 -1.72 13.44 6.27
CA PHE A 56 -1.45 12.08 6.80
C PHE A 56 -2.50 11.07 6.34
N LEU A 57 -3.77 11.47 6.24
CA LEU A 57 -4.84 10.62 5.76
C LEU A 57 -4.70 10.32 4.25
N GLN A 58 -4.41 11.35 3.45
CA GLN A 58 -4.22 11.17 2.01
C GLN A 58 -2.98 10.32 1.71
N LEU A 59 -1.87 10.54 2.40
CA LEU A 59 -0.67 9.71 2.28
C LEU A 59 -0.94 8.27 2.68
N TYR A 60 -1.67 8.03 3.77
CA TYR A 60 -2.02 6.68 4.16
C TYR A 60 -2.91 6.01 3.11
N ASN A 61 -3.90 6.72 2.58
CA ASN A 61 -4.76 6.21 1.52
C ASN A 61 -3.95 5.85 0.28
N LEU A 62 -2.98 6.69 -0.10
CA LEU A 62 -2.05 6.40 -1.20
C LEU A 62 -1.28 5.10 -0.93
N VAL A 63 -0.67 4.95 0.25
CA VAL A 63 0.07 3.72 0.64
C VAL A 63 -0.86 2.51 0.55
N GLU A 64 -1.99 2.53 1.24
CA GLU A 64 -2.92 1.40 1.31
C GLU A 64 -3.45 1.03 -0.07
N ALA A 65 -3.97 1.98 -0.84
CA ALA A 65 -4.51 1.72 -2.16
C ALA A 65 -3.45 1.17 -3.13
N THR A 66 -2.21 1.67 -3.03
CA THR A 66 -1.10 1.18 -3.87
C THR A 66 -0.78 -0.28 -3.57
N ILE A 67 -0.65 -0.63 -2.29
CA ILE A 67 -0.32 -1.99 -1.89
C ILE A 67 -1.46 -2.96 -2.22
N VAL A 68 -2.71 -2.57 -1.94
CA VAL A 68 -3.88 -3.37 -2.30
C VAL A 68 -3.87 -3.70 -3.79
N LYS A 69 -3.74 -2.68 -4.65
CA LYS A 69 -3.66 -2.91 -6.10
C LYS A 69 -2.46 -3.75 -6.53
N CYS A 70 -1.33 -3.66 -5.83
CA CYS A 70 -0.17 -4.51 -6.12
C CYS A 70 -0.46 -5.98 -5.80
N LEU A 71 -1.13 -6.26 -4.68
CA LEU A 71 -1.55 -7.61 -4.30
C LEU A 71 -2.59 -8.16 -5.28
N ASP A 72 -3.61 -7.36 -5.60
CA ASP A 72 -4.65 -7.72 -6.58
C ASP A 72 -4.04 -8.03 -7.94
N GLY A 73 -3.04 -7.25 -8.37
CA GLY A 73 -2.32 -7.49 -9.62
C GLY A 73 -1.57 -8.83 -9.66
N VAL A 74 -1.05 -9.30 -8.52
CA VAL A 74 -0.40 -10.62 -8.42
C VAL A 74 -1.44 -11.72 -8.51
N THR A 75 -2.54 -11.61 -7.78
CA THR A 75 -3.61 -12.61 -7.82
C THR A 75 -4.24 -12.66 -9.21
N ASP A 76 -4.58 -11.54 -9.81
CA ASP A 76 -5.14 -11.49 -11.17
C ASP A 76 -4.21 -12.12 -12.22
N ALA A 77 -2.90 -11.89 -12.09
CA ALA A 77 -1.91 -12.50 -12.99
C ALA A 77 -1.81 -14.02 -12.80
N ALA A 78 -1.91 -14.51 -11.56
CA ALA A 78 -1.97 -15.93 -11.25
C ALA A 78 -3.27 -16.60 -11.69
N LEU A 79 -4.35 -15.82 -11.81
CA LEU A 79 -5.68 -16.29 -12.19
C LEU A 79 -5.95 -16.19 -13.69
N LYS A 80 -5.15 -15.42 -14.43
CA LYS A 80 -5.42 -15.05 -15.82
C LYS A 80 -5.73 -16.28 -16.69
N GLN A 81 -7.02 -16.41 -17.02
CA GLN A 81 -7.64 -17.42 -17.88
C GLN A 81 -7.34 -18.88 -17.55
N GLY A 82 -7.24 -19.26 -16.27
CA GLY A 82 -7.13 -20.66 -15.86
C GLY A 82 -5.93 -21.42 -16.44
N SER A 83 -4.89 -20.68 -16.84
CA SER A 83 -3.68 -21.25 -17.46
C SER A 83 -2.79 -21.96 -16.44
N TRP A 84 -2.92 -21.63 -15.16
CA TRP A 84 -2.10 -22.15 -14.09
C TRP A 84 -2.89 -23.06 -13.17
N LYS A 85 -2.32 -24.23 -12.90
CA LYS A 85 -2.81 -25.15 -11.87
C LYS A 85 -2.11 -24.83 -10.55
N PRO A 86 -2.66 -25.24 -9.40
CA PRO A 86 -2.00 -25.06 -8.11
C PRO A 86 -0.55 -25.56 -8.09
N GLY A 87 -0.26 -26.66 -8.80
CA GLY A 87 1.07 -27.23 -8.94
C GLY A 87 2.08 -26.37 -9.71
N ASP A 88 1.61 -25.43 -10.53
CA ASP A 88 2.45 -24.54 -11.33
C ASP A 88 2.84 -23.27 -10.55
N LEU A 89 2.12 -22.93 -9.46
CA LEU A 89 2.45 -21.79 -8.61
C LEU A 89 3.72 -22.05 -7.78
N THR A 90 4.45 -20.99 -7.46
CA THR A 90 5.50 -21.03 -6.42
C THR A 90 4.92 -21.49 -5.08
N ILE A 91 5.76 -22.03 -4.20
CA ILE A 91 5.30 -22.53 -2.91
C ILE A 91 4.73 -21.40 -2.04
N GLU A 92 5.28 -20.20 -2.17
CA GLU A 92 4.84 -18.99 -1.48
C GLU A 92 3.42 -18.61 -1.91
N LEU A 93 3.18 -18.46 -3.22
CA LEU A 93 1.84 -18.12 -3.68
C LEU A 93 0.83 -19.26 -3.48
N ARG A 94 1.27 -20.52 -3.63
CA ARG A 94 0.43 -21.68 -3.33
C ARG A 94 0.00 -21.70 -1.87
N LYS A 95 0.86 -21.31 -0.92
CA LYS A 95 0.47 -21.16 0.49
C LYS A 95 -0.61 -20.11 0.68
N GLU A 96 -0.56 -18.99 -0.06
CA GLU A 96 -1.61 -17.97 -0.03
C GLU A 96 -2.93 -18.52 -0.55
N TRP A 97 -2.90 -19.19 -1.70
CA TRP A 97 -4.07 -19.84 -2.26
C TRP A 97 -4.68 -20.88 -1.30
N VAL A 98 -3.86 -21.75 -0.71
CA VAL A 98 -4.30 -22.73 0.29
C VAL A 98 -4.88 -22.04 1.53
N ARG A 99 -4.25 -20.97 2.03
CA ARG A 99 -4.75 -20.23 3.20
C ARG A 99 -6.17 -19.72 3.00
N VAL A 100 -6.49 -19.26 1.78
CA VAL A 100 -7.83 -18.79 1.44
C VAL A 100 -8.79 -19.95 1.26
N LEU A 101 -8.44 -20.94 0.42
CA LEU A 101 -9.34 -22.03 0.06
C LEU A 101 -9.62 -22.97 1.25
N ALA A 102 -8.59 -23.33 2.01
CA ALA A 102 -8.72 -24.12 3.23
C ALA A 102 -9.10 -23.29 4.45
N ARG A 103 -9.27 -21.96 4.28
CA ARG A 103 -9.69 -21.01 5.32
C ARG A 103 -8.86 -21.14 6.60
N THR A 104 -7.55 -21.33 6.48
CA THR A 104 -6.68 -21.62 7.64
C THR A 104 -6.45 -20.41 8.55
N HIS A 105 -6.99 -19.25 8.18
CA HIS A 105 -6.89 -17.98 8.90
C HIS A 105 -8.12 -17.68 9.75
N VAL A 106 -9.16 -18.54 9.72
CA VAL A 106 -10.38 -18.38 10.53
C VAL A 106 -10.60 -19.60 11.42
N ASP A 107 -11.24 -19.38 12.56
CA ASP A 107 -11.65 -20.48 13.43
C ASP A 107 -12.85 -21.22 12.84
N LEU A 108 -12.66 -22.49 12.51
CA LEU A 108 -13.67 -23.38 11.95
C LEU A 108 -14.01 -24.54 12.89
N ASN A 109 -15.29 -24.89 12.94
CA ASN A 109 -15.74 -26.17 13.53
C ASN A 109 -15.25 -27.36 12.68
N TYR A 110 -15.44 -28.59 13.17
CA TYR A 110 -14.93 -29.78 12.50
C TYR A 110 -15.55 -30.01 11.11
N GLU A 111 -16.84 -29.72 10.93
CA GLU A 111 -17.57 -29.91 9.66
C GLU A 111 -17.06 -28.96 8.57
N HIS A 112 -17.04 -27.66 8.85
CA HIS A 112 -16.54 -26.67 7.90
C HIS A 112 -15.06 -26.86 7.55
N ARG A 113 -14.27 -27.39 8.50
CA ARG A 113 -12.86 -27.70 8.28
C ARG A 113 -12.70 -28.90 7.33
N LEU A 114 -13.55 -29.93 7.49
CA LEU A 114 -13.62 -31.07 6.57
C LEU A 114 -14.09 -30.66 5.18
N GLU A 115 -15.14 -29.84 5.07
CA GLU A 115 -15.63 -29.29 3.81
C GLU A 115 -14.53 -28.53 3.05
N SER A 116 -13.83 -27.63 3.75
CA SER A 116 -12.72 -26.86 3.16
C SER A 116 -11.58 -27.76 2.69
N ALA A 117 -11.29 -28.84 3.43
CA ALA A 117 -10.30 -29.85 3.02
C ALA A 117 -10.75 -30.63 1.78
N LEU A 118 -12.03 -31.01 1.68
CA LEU A 118 -12.58 -31.69 0.51
C LEU A 118 -12.50 -30.81 -0.74
N ILE A 119 -12.83 -29.52 -0.63
CA ILE A 119 -12.73 -28.56 -1.74
C ILE A 119 -11.27 -28.41 -2.21
N LEU A 120 -10.32 -28.32 -1.28
CA LEU A 120 -8.89 -28.26 -1.61
C LEU A 120 -8.44 -29.54 -2.31
N CYS A 121 -8.82 -30.70 -1.78
CA CYS A 121 -8.49 -32.01 -2.37
C CYS A 121 -9.06 -32.15 -3.78
N ASP A 122 -10.30 -31.73 -4.02
CA ASP A 122 -10.90 -31.76 -5.36
C ASP A 122 -10.12 -30.90 -6.35
N HIS A 123 -9.73 -29.67 -5.97
CA HIS A 123 -8.90 -28.82 -6.83
C HIS A 123 -7.55 -29.45 -7.17
N LEU A 124 -6.92 -30.13 -6.21
CA LEU A 124 -5.62 -30.78 -6.41
C LEU A 124 -5.72 -32.05 -7.25
N VAL A 125 -6.70 -32.91 -6.96
CA VAL A 125 -6.90 -34.21 -7.63
C VAL A 125 -7.43 -34.02 -9.05
N SER A 126 -8.44 -33.16 -9.21
CA SER A 126 -9.07 -32.84 -10.50
C SER A 126 -8.22 -31.85 -11.32
N ALA A 127 -7.07 -31.41 -10.78
CA ALA A 127 -6.13 -30.50 -11.41
C ALA A 127 -6.82 -29.24 -11.96
N LEU A 128 -7.80 -28.74 -11.22
CA LEU A 128 -8.61 -27.59 -11.58
C LEU A 128 -7.73 -26.32 -11.61
N PRO A 129 -8.09 -25.32 -12.43
CA PRO A 129 -7.47 -24.02 -12.37
C PRO A 129 -7.56 -23.41 -10.96
N VAL A 130 -6.64 -22.50 -10.65
CA VAL A 130 -6.67 -21.75 -9.39
C VAL A 130 -7.93 -20.88 -9.36
N PRO A 131 -8.88 -21.07 -8.42
CA PRO A 131 -10.02 -20.17 -8.24
C PRO A 131 -9.56 -18.81 -7.72
N GLY A 132 -10.35 -17.77 -8.00
CA GLY A 132 -10.08 -16.41 -7.54
C GLY A 132 -9.85 -16.34 -6.03
N PHE A 133 -8.75 -15.71 -5.61
CA PHE A 133 -8.44 -15.47 -4.21
C PHE A 133 -7.82 -14.08 -4.03
N GLU A 134 -8.04 -13.49 -2.86
CA GLU A 134 -7.40 -12.26 -2.44
C GLU A 134 -6.32 -12.59 -1.40
N VAL A 135 -5.14 -12.01 -1.53
CA VAL A 135 -4.10 -12.17 -0.52
C VAL A 135 -4.54 -11.45 0.75
N GLU A 136 -4.60 -12.20 1.85
CA GLU A 136 -4.96 -11.63 3.14
C GLU A 136 -3.94 -10.55 3.56
N LYS A 137 -4.45 -9.32 3.65
CA LYS A 137 -3.73 -8.12 4.10
C LYS A 137 -3.37 -8.32 5.57
N GLY A 138 -2.16 -8.79 5.84
CA GLY A 138 -1.69 -9.04 7.21
C GLY A 138 -1.86 -7.81 8.11
N GLY A 139 -2.19 -8.01 9.38
CA GLY A 139 -2.20 -6.94 10.39
C GLY A 139 -3.33 -5.90 10.26
N GLY A 140 -4.43 -6.22 9.58
CA GLY A 140 -5.63 -5.37 9.50
C GLY A 140 -5.47 -4.13 8.61
N GLY A 141 -4.62 -4.21 7.58
CA GLY A 141 -4.40 -3.10 6.64
C GLY A 141 -3.53 -1.97 7.20
N ASN A 142 -2.73 -2.25 8.24
CA ASN A 142 -1.78 -1.32 8.87
C ASN A 142 -0.43 -1.26 8.13
N TRP A 143 -0.38 -0.55 7.00
CA TRP A 143 0.79 -0.53 6.13
C TRP A 143 1.87 0.46 6.59
N ASP A 144 3.10 -0.05 6.72
CA ASP A 144 4.34 0.71 6.74
C ASP A 144 5.40 0.00 5.86
N ASP A 145 6.60 0.56 5.77
CA ASP A 145 7.69 0.01 4.97
C ASP A 145 8.05 -1.43 5.37
N GLN A 146 8.01 -1.76 6.67
CA GLN A 146 8.31 -3.10 7.16
C GLN A 146 7.21 -4.11 6.77
N ALA A 147 5.95 -3.75 6.93
CA ALA A 147 4.82 -4.58 6.52
C ALA A 147 4.83 -4.83 4.99
N ILE A 148 5.22 -3.81 4.21
CA ILE A 148 5.36 -3.89 2.76
C ILE A 148 6.50 -4.84 2.36
N GLU A 149 7.65 -4.78 3.02
CA GLU A 149 8.75 -5.73 2.80
C GLU A 149 8.35 -7.17 3.19
N GLN A 150 7.62 -7.33 4.29
CA GLN A 150 7.17 -8.64 4.77
C GLN A 150 6.18 -9.29 3.81
N ILE A 151 5.23 -8.52 3.25
CA ILE A 151 4.26 -9.09 2.31
C ILE A 151 4.94 -9.50 0.99
N ALA A 152 5.91 -8.72 0.49
CA ALA A 152 6.69 -9.12 -0.68
C ALA A 152 7.44 -10.45 -0.44
N LYS A 153 8.10 -10.58 0.72
CA LYS A 153 8.78 -11.82 1.11
C LYS A 153 7.81 -13.00 1.23
N ARG A 154 6.61 -12.76 1.79
CA ARG A 154 5.54 -13.76 1.89
C ARG A 154 5.04 -14.23 0.52
N LEU A 155 5.09 -13.37 -0.50
CA LEU A 155 4.78 -13.72 -1.89
C LEU A 155 5.96 -14.38 -2.65
N GLY A 156 7.15 -14.45 -2.03
CA GLY A 156 8.30 -15.14 -2.58
C GLY A 156 9.31 -14.26 -3.32
N PHE A 157 9.31 -12.94 -3.09
CA PHE A 157 10.31 -12.05 -3.67
C PHE A 157 10.76 -10.94 -2.71
N ALA A 158 11.88 -10.29 -3.04
CA ALA A 158 12.38 -9.14 -2.30
C ALA A 158 12.14 -7.85 -3.08
N LEU A 159 11.72 -6.80 -2.37
CA LEU A 159 11.55 -5.48 -2.95
C LEU A 159 12.89 -4.92 -3.45
N GLN A 160 12.89 -4.37 -4.66
CA GLN A 160 14.05 -3.71 -5.25
C GLN A 160 13.83 -2.20 -5.14
N VAL A 161 14.28 -1.62 -4.04
CA VAL A 161 14.19 -0.19 -3.78
C VAL A 161 15.57 0.44 -3.93
N ARG A 162 15.64 1.58 -4.62
CA ARG A 162 16.90 2.30 -4.81
C ARG A 162 17.53 2.65 -3.44
N PRO A 163 18.85 2.48 -3.27
CA PRO A 163 19.51 2.66 -1.96
C PRO A 163 19.21 4.01 -1.30
N GLU A 164 19.21 5.09 -2.08
CA GLU A 164 18.91 6.44 -1.63
C GLU A 164 17.46 6.59 -1.14
N VAL A 165 16.51 5.98 -1.83
CA VAL A 165 15.08 5.97 -1.47
C VAL A 165 14.86 5.14 -0.21
N TYR A 166 15.48 3.97 -0.15
CA TYR A 166 15.39 3.08 1.02
C TYR A 166 15.94 3.76 2.27
N SER A 167 17.13 4.37 2.17
CA SER A 167 17.74 5.12 3.26
C SER A 167 16.85 6.30 3.69
N ALA A 168 16.26 7.03 2.74
CA ALA A 168 15.40 8.17 3.04
C ALA A 168 14.12 7.80 3.81
N VAL A 169 13.50 6.64 3.50
CA VAL A 169 12.31 6.15 4.21
C VAL A 169 12.64 5.62 5.60
N LYS A 170 13.78 4.92 5.76
CA LYS A 170 14.23 4.40 7.05
C LYS A 170 14.76 5.51 7.97
N ARG A 171 15.23 6.61 7.41
CA ARG A 171 15.71 7.76 8.18
C ARG A 171 14.59 8.27 9.08
N LYS A 172 14.94 8.39 10.36
CA LYS A 172 14.04 8.89 11.40
C LYS A 172 13.58 10.30 11.06
N PHE A 173 12.28 10.51 11.17
CA PHE A 173 11.60 11.77 10.87
C PHE A 173 11.20 12.47 12.16
N ARG A 174 10.28 11.86 12.93
CA ARG A 174 9.79 12.34 14.23
C ARG A 174 9.48 11.13 15.12
N ASP A 175 9.55 11.29 16.44
CA ASP A 175 9.29 10.24 17.44
C ASP A 175 10.12 8.97 17.25
N ASP A 176 11.32 9.10 16.69
CA ASP A 176 12.15 7.96 16.27
C ASP A 176 11.41 7.01 15.29
N LEU A 177 10.51 7.53 14.46
CA LEU A 177 9.80 6.79 13.41
C LEU A 177 10.26 7.22 12.01
N GLY A 178 10.30 6.25 11.08
CA GLY A 178 10.42 6.55 9.64
C GLY A 178 9.15 7.18 9.08
N CYS A 179 9.19 7.68 7.84
CA CYS A 179 8.06 8.42 7.27
C CYS A 179 6.76 7.59 7.19
N LEU A 180 6.81 6.37 6.65
CA LEU A 180 5.61 5.52 6.53
C LEU A 180 5.06 5.10 7.90
N GLN A 181 5.94 4.84 8.88
CA GLN A 181 5.53 4.52 10.24
C GLN A 181 4.81 5.70 10.91
N LEU A 182 5.28 6.93 10.66
CA LEU A 182 4.66 8.15 11.17
C LEU A 182 3.29 8.39 10.53
N VAL A 183 3.18 8.24 9.20
CA VAL A 183 1.91 8.32 8.47
C VAL A 183 0.90 7.32 9.02
N LYS A 184 1.31 6.06 9.21
CA LYS A 184 0.48 5.02 9.84
C LYS A 184 0.04 5.39 11.25
N LYS A 185 0.98 5.85 12.09
CA LYS A 185 0.70 6.26 13.47
C LYS A 185 -0.38 7.35 13.52
N PHE A 186 -0.20 8.44 12.78
CA PHE A 186 -1.14 9.55 12.82
C PHE A 186 -2.50 9.18 12.21
N ARG A 187 -2.54 8.43 11.11
CA ARG A 187 -3.81 7.91 10.57
C ARG A 187 -4.55 7.08 11.61
N ASN A 188 -3.87 6.17 12.31
CA ASN A 188 -4.50 5.33 13.33
C ASN A 188 -4.98 6.14 14.53
N GLN A 189 -4.19 7.11 14.98
CA GLN A 189 -4.56 7.96 16.09
C GLN A 189 -5.79 8.82 15.78
N LEU A 190 -5.88 9.35 14.56
CA LEU A 190 -7.04 10.09 14.06
C LEU A 190 -8.27 9.17 13.92
N ALA A 191 -8.11 8.01 13.30
CA ALA A 191 -9.21 7.07 13.05
C ALA A 191 -9.83 6.50 14.34
N HIS A 192 -9.00 6.27 15.36
CA HIS A 192 -9.47 5.81 16.68
C HIS A 192 -9.93 6.96 17.59
N GLY A 193 -9.85 8.22 17.14
CA GLY A 193 -10.23 9.39 17.93
C GLY A 193 -9.34 9.65 19.15
N SER A 194 -8.12 9.11 19.16
CA SER A 194 -7.16 9.33 20.27
C SER A 194 -6.52 10.71 20.25
N ILE A 195 -6.54 11.38 19.10
CA ILE A 195 -6.15 12.79 18.91
C ILE A 195 -7.14 13.44 17.94
N SER A 196 -7.33 14.75 18.06
CA SER A 196 -8.06 15.57 17.08
C SER A 196 -7.17 15.95 15.89
N PHE A 197 -7.80 16.41 14.81
CA PHE A 197 -7.10 16.95 13.64
C PHE A 197 -6.20 18.15 13.98
N ALA A 198 -6.63 19.03 14.88
CA ALA A 198 -5.84 20.19 15.31
C ALA A 198 -4.60 19.78 16.13
N GLU A 199 -4.71 18.76 16.99
CA GLU A 199 -3.57 18.19 17.74
C GLU A 199 -2.61 17.46 16.80
N CYS A 200 -3.12 16.73 15.82
CA CYS A 200 -2.30 16.02 14.83
C CYS A 200 -1.45 16.98 13.98
N GLY A 201 -2.00 18.13 13.57
CA GLY A 201 -1.27 19.15 12.83
C GLY A 201 -0.39 20.05 13.69
N GLU A 202 -0.31 19.83 15.00
CA GLU A 202 0.50 20.65 15.88
C GLU A 202 2.00 20.43 15.66
N ASN A 203 2.77 21.52 15.63
CA ASN A 203 4.20 21.53 15.34
C ASN A 203 4.56 20.85 14.01
N VAL A 204 3.65 20.80 13.04
CA VAL A 204 3.92 20.32 11.69
C VAL A 204 4.03 21.51 10.75
N THR A 205 5.06 21.51 9.91
CA THR A 205 5.25 22.51 8.83
C THR A 205 4.87 21.93 7.47
N VAL A 206 4.52 22.78 6.51
CA VAL A 206 4.18 22.31 5.16
C VAL A 206 5.40 21.71 4.46
N SER A 207 6.60 22.25 4.72
CA SER A 207 7.86 21.67 4.24
C SER A 207 8.11 20.24 4.74
N GLU A 208 7.81 19.94 6.00
CA GLU A 208 7.88 18.57 6.53
C GLU A 208 6.88 17.64 5.82
N LEU A 209 5.65 18.10 5.59
CA LEU A 209 4.62 17.34 4.87
C LEU A 209 5.04 17.05 3.43
N ARG A 210 5.67 18.03 2.77
CA ARG A 210 6.23 17.90 1.42
C ARG A 210 7.37 16.87 1.37
N ASP A 211 8.33 16.95 2.28
CA ASP A 211 9.43 15.98 2.36
C ASP A 211 8.90 14.55 2.63
N MET A 212 7.96 14.41 3.57
CA MET A 212 7.33 13.13 3.86
C MET A 212 6.56 12.56 2.66
N THR A 213 5.86 13.42 1.91
CA THR A 213 5.19 13.04 0.66
C THR A 213 6.19 12.53 -0.36
N ASN A 214 7.24 13.30 -0.64
CA ASN A 214 8.26 12.95 -1.62
C ASN A 214 8.92 11.60 -1.31
N ARG A 215 9.29 11.37 -0.04
CA ARG A 215 9.89 10.09 0.40
C ARG A 215 8.91 8.93 0.24
N THR A 216 7.65 9.13 0.63
CA THR A 216 6.60 8.10 0.52
C THR A 216 6.34 7.74 -0.93
N VAL A 217 6.17 8.74 -1.80
CA VAL A 217 5.92 8.55 -3.23
C VAL A 217 7.09 7.88 -3.92
N ALA A 218 8.34 8.30 -3.65
CA ALA A 218 9.52 7.68 -4.23
C ALA A 218 9.63 6.19 -3.87
N TYR A 219 9.37 5.85 -2.61
CA TYR A 219 9.37 4.46 -2.16
C TYR A 219 8.27 3.63 -2.79
N LEU A 220 7.03 4.13 -2.78
CA LEU A 220 5.91 3.44 -3.40
C LEU A 220 6.11 3.26 -4.92
N SER A 221 6.77 4.20 -5.59
CA SER A 221 7.13 4.06 -7.00
C SER A 221 8.05 2.87 -7.24
N ASP A 222 9.10 2.71 -6.43
CA ASP A 222 10.02 1.56 -6.52
C ASP A 222 9.33 0.23 -6.17
N VAL A 223 8.44 0.25 -5.17
CA VAL A 223 7.60 -0.90 -4.82
C VAL A 223 6.72 -1.32 -6.00
N VAL A 224 6.00 -0.37 -6.59
CA VAL A 224 5.15 -0.59 -7.77
C VAL A 224 5.96 -1.20 -8.92
N GLN A 225 7.16 -0.68 -9.19
CA GLN A 225 8.01 -1.23 -10.24
C GLN A 225 8.50 -2.64 -9.93
N THR A 226 8.81 -2.94 -8.66
CA THR A 226 9.19 -4.30 -8.29
C THR A 226 8.04 -5.29 -8.48
N PHE A 227 6.83 -4.94 -8.04
CA PHE A 227 5.64 -5.78 -8.26
C PHE A 227 5.36 -5.98 -9.75
N ARG A 228 5.52 -4.93 -10.55
CA ARG A 228 5.38 -5.00 -12.01
C ARG A 228 6.37 -5.97 -12.65
N ALA A 229 7.65 -5.88 -12.26
CA ALA A 229 8.68 -6.80 -12.75
C ALA A 229 8.35 -8.24 -12.34
N PHE A 230 8.00 -8.46 -11.06
CA PHE A 230 7.61 -9.77 -10.55
C PHE A 230 6.44 -10.39 -11.33
N ILE A 231 5.41 -9.59 -11.66
CA ILE A 231 4.27 -10.04 -12.46
C ILE A 231 4.70 -10.33 -13.91
N ALA A 232 5.46 -9.44 -14.55
CA ALA A 232 5.91 -9.60 -15.93
C ALA A 232 6.79 -10.84 -16.12
N ASP A 233 7.68 -11.10 -15.15
CA ASP A 233 8.59 -12.24 -15.15
C ASP A 233 7.92 -13.56 -14.72
N HIS A 234 6.60 -13.55 -14.52
CA HIS A 234 5.84 -14.69 -14.00
C HIS A 234 6.45 -15.25 -12.71
N GLY A 235 6.94 -14.36 -11.84
CA GLY A 235 7.61 -14.70 -10.58
C GLY A 235 6.75 -15.54 -9.63
N TYR A 236 5.43 -15.52 -9.84
CA TYR A 236 4.42 -16.30 -9.13
C TYR A 236 4.27 -17.76 -9.63
N VAL A 237 4.93 -18.13 -10.72
CA VAL A 237 4.95 -19.47 -11.31
C VAL A 237 6.34 -20.08 -11.18
N ILE A 238 6.41 -21.41 -11.00
CA ILE A 238 7.67 -22.15 -10.97
C ILE A 238 8.42 -21.98 -12.30
N GLU A 239 9.75 -21.88 -12.23
CA GLU A 239 10.60 -21.58 -13.39
C GLU A 239 10.33 -22.47 -14.60
N ALA A 240 10.15 -23.78 -14.38
CA ALA A 240 9.88 -24.77 -15.42
C ALA A 240 8.56 -24.55 -16.20
N ARG A 241 7.67 -23.69 -15.70
CA ARG A 241 6.35 -23.43 -16.28
C ARG A 241 6.19 -22.00 -16.78
N ARG A 242 7.16 -21.12 -16.53
CA ARG A 242 7.12 -19.75 -17.02
C ARG A 242 7.13 -19.74 -18.55
N PRO A 243 6.35 -18.87 -19.21
CA PRO A 243 6.44 -18.72 -20.65
C PRO A 243 7.88 -18.36 -21.04
N GLN A 244 8.46 -19.08 -22.00
CA GLN A 244 9.77 -18.70 -22.54
C GLN A 244 9.64 -17.34 -23.21
N ALA A 245 10.60 -16.44 -22.98
CA ALA A 245 10.64 -15.18 -23.71
C ALA A 245 10.65 -15.50 -25.20
N VAL A 246 9.63 -15.04 -25.94
CA VAL A 246 9.65 -15.08 -27.39
C VAL A 246 10.76 -14.12 -27.81
N THR A 247 11.95 -14.66 -28.06
CA THR A 247 13.02 -13.93 -28.74
C THR A 247 12.49 -13.59 -30.12
N ALA A 248 12.01 -12.36 -30.29
CA ALA A 248 11.76 -11.73 -31.58
C ALA A 248 13.07 -11.20 -32.15
#